data_AF-A0A5U8SYK6-F1
#
_entry.id   AF-A0A5U8SYK6-F1
#
_cell.length_a   1.000
_cell.length_b   1.000
_cell.length_c   1.000
_cell.angle_alpha   90.00
_cell.angle_beta   90.00
_cell.angle_gamma   90.00
#
_symmetry.space_group_name_H-M   'P 1'
#
loop_
_entity.id
_entity.type
_entity.pdbx_description
1 polymer ?
#
loop_
_entity_poly.entity_id
_entity_poly.type
_entity_poly.pdbx_seq_one_letter_code
_entity_poly.pdbx_strand_id
1 'polypeptide(L)'
;MTLNRLCSGFLFCCALLFTFPALSAAAAPETASQVFIYGQLPPPEAIHRVVSSGPPTDQLLFAVAPEKLPGFASLSVKNNPYFAPRWRALPVTGRLSGRGSTLSPETLLALAPDVIVDSGLTD
;
A
#
# COMPACT_ATOMS: atom_id res chain seq x y z
N MET A 1 -20.42 58.48 9.77
CA MET A 1 -19.04 58.05 9.44
C MET A 1 -18.70 56.74 10.15
N THR A 2 -19.26 55.59 9.71
CA THR A 2 -19.02 54.28 10.36
C THR A 2 -18.94 53.09 9.39
N LEU A 3 -19.17 53.29 8.08
CA LEU A 3 -19.18 52.19 7.10
C LEU A 3 -17.79 51.81 6.56
N ASN A 4 -16.82 52.74 6.57
CA ASN A 4 -15.47 52.49 6.00
C ASN A 4 -14.51 51.69 6.89
N ARG A 5 -14.84 51.48 8.18
CA ARG A 5 -13.95 50.77 9.12
C ARG A 5 -14.04 49.24 9.03
N LEU A 6 -15.20 48.70 8.61
CA LEU A 6 -15.38 47.25 8.44
C LEU A 6 -14.66 46.70 7.19
N CYS A 7 -14.68 47.44 6.07
CA CYS A 7 -13.99 47.02 4.85
C CYS A 7 -12.45 47.00 5.01
N SER A 8 -11.90 47.88 5.84
CA SER A 8 -10.45 47.95 6.09
C SER A 8 -9.91 46.74 6.87
N GLY A 9 -10.71 46.14 7.77
CA GLY A 9 -10.33 44.95 8.52
C GLY A 9 -10.38 43.68 7.65
N PHE A 10 -11.35 43.60 6.75
CA PHE A 10 -11.50 42.46 5.84
C PHE A 10 -10.35 42.38 4.81
N LEU A 11 -9.93 43.53 4.26
CA LEU A 11 -8.79 43.62 3.35
C LEU A 11 -7.46 43.21 4.00
N PHE A 12 -7.29 43.48 5.31
CA PHE A 12 -6.08 43.12 6.05
C PHE A 12 -5.99 41.60 6.33
N CYS A 13 -7.12 40.94 6.64
CA CYS A 13 -7.19 39.47 6.77
C CYS A 13 -6.94 38.74 5.45
N CYS A 14 -7.41 39.28 4.32
CA CYS A 14 -7.12 38.71 3.01
C CYS A 14 -5.63 38.81 2.68
N ALA A 15 -4.97 39.93 3.00
CA ALA A 15 -3.53 40.10 2.75
C ALA A 15 -2.65 39.13 3.57
N LEU A 16 -3.05 38.79 4.80
CA LEU A 16 -2.36 37.83 5.67
C LEU A 16 -2.53 36.37 5.19
N LEU A 17 -3.63 36.04 4.50
CA LEU A 17 -3.84 34.70 3.95
C LEU A 17 -3.06 34.45 2.64
N PHE A 18 -2.65 35.51 1.92
CA PHE A 18 -1.90 35.38 0.67
C PHE A 18 -0.39 35.29 0.84
N THR A 19 0.18 35.63 2.00
CA THR A 19 1.64 35.58 2.24
C THR A 19 2.12 34.22 2.79
N PHE A 20 1.21 33.32 3.16
CA PHE A 20 1.54 32.02 3.75
C PHE A 20 2.04 30.90 2.81
N PRO A 21 1.91 30.93 1.46
CA PRO A 21 2.36 29.77 0.67
C PRO A 21 3.86 29.81 0.37
N ALA A 22 4.58 30.89 0.70
CA ALA A 22 5.97 31.08 0.27
C ALA A 22 7.01 30.36 1.14
N LEU A 23 6.64 29.79 2.29
CA LEU A 23 7.58 29.12 3.21
C LEU A 23 7.50 27.59 3.17
N SER A 24 6.67 27.01 2.30
CA SER A 24 6.58 25.55 2.10
C SER A 24 7.38 25.12 0.86
N ALA A 25 8.62 25.57 0.77
CA ALA A 25 9.62 25.08 -0.19
C ALA A 25 10.86 24.54 0.54
N ALA A 26 10.67 24.03 1.77
CA ALA A 26 11.68 23.25 2.44
C ALA A 26 11.87 21.94 1.67
N ALA A 27 13.02 21.84 0.99
CA ALA A 27 13.60 20.69 0.31
C ALA A 27 12.77 19.40 0.42
N ALA A 28 12.13 19.01 -0.68
CA ALA A 28 11.65 17.64 -0.81
C ALA A 28 12.84 16.71 -0.55
N PRO A 29 12.78 15.81 0.45
CA PRO A 29 13.87 14.88 0.68
C PRO A 29 14.06 14.09 -0.61
N GLU A 30 15.31 13.95 -1.06
CA GLU A 30 15.64 13.00 -2.11
C GLU A 30 14.96 11.69 -1.75
N THR A 31 13.99 11.29 -2.58
CA THR A 31 13.18 10.11 -2.30
C THR A 31 14.10 8.92 -2.52
N ALA A 32 14.77 8.48 -1.46
CA ALA A 32 15.47 7.22 -1.44
C ALA A 32 14.52 6.17 -2.04
N SER A 33 15.01 5.38 -3.00
CA SER A 33 14.19 4.37 -3.66
C SER A 33 13.54 3.50 -2.60
N GLN A 34 12.22 3.61 -2.43
CA GLN A 34 11.45 2.90 -1.39
C GLN A 34 11.21 1.43 -1.74
N VAL A 35 11.97 0.90 -2.69
CA VAL A 35 11.89 -0.48 -3.17
C VAL A 35 13.19 -1.16 -2.78
N PHE A 36 13.07 -2.14 -1.89
CA PHE A 36 14.18 -2.98 -1.47
C PHE A 36 14.04 -4.35 -2.13
N ILE A 37 15.09 -4.77 -2.83
CA ILE A 37 15.15 -6.08 -3.48
C ILE A 37 16.14 -6.96 -2.72
N TYR A 38 15.64 -8.08 -2.22
CA TYR A 38 16.45 -9.11 -1.56
C TYR A 38 16.59 -10.31 -2.50
N GLY A 39 17.82 -10.66 -2.83
CA GLY A 39 18.11 -11.74 -3.80
C GLY A 39 18.06 -11.28 -5.26
N GLN A 40 17.95 -12.25 -6.18
CA GLN A 40 17.80 -12.00 -7.60
C GLN A 40 16.35 -12.22 -8.01
N LEU A 41 15.75 -11.25 -8.68
CA LEU A 41 14.42 -11.40 -9.24
C LEU A 41 14.49 -12.19 -10.56
N PRO A 42 13.58 -13.15 -10.79
CA PRO A 42 13.42 -13.75 -12.10
C PRO A 42 12.93 -12.71 -13.12
N PRO A 43 13.08 -12.96 -14.42
CA PRO A 43 12.55 -12.06 -15.44
C PRO A 43 11.02 -11.97 -15.33
N PRO A 44 10.39 -10.83 -15.69
CA PRO A 44 8.96 -10.59 -15.45
C PRO A 44 8.02 -11.69 -15.99
N GLU A 45 8.37 -12.26 -17.14
CA GLU A 45 7.63 -13.34 -17.80
C GLU A 45 7.65 -14.67 -17.04
N ALA A 46 8.62 -14.87 -16.14
CA ALA A 46 8.74 -16.07 -15.31
C ALA A 46 8.03 -15.93 -13.94
N ILE A 47 7.42 -14.78 -13.64
CA ILE A 47 6.70 -14.55 -12.38
C ILE A 47 5.23 -14.94 -12.54
N HIS A 48 4.87 -16.11 -12.02
CA HIS A 48 3.52 -16.67 -12.06
C HIS A 48 2.87 -16.78 -10.67
N ARG A 49 3.67 -16.94 -9.60
CA ARG A 49 3.19 -17.06 -8.22
C ARG A 49 3.84 -16.00 -7.34
N VAL A 50 3.01 -15.11 -6.81
CA VAL A 50 3.45 -14.04 -5.91
C VAL A 50 2.80 -14.23 -4.56
N VAL A 51 3.62 -14.45 -3.53
CA VAL A 51 3.14 -14.58 -2.15
C VAL A 51 3.12 -13.21 -1.49
N SER A 52 1.97 -12.87 -0.91
CA SER A 52 1.75 -11.68 -0.12
C SER A 52 2.33 -11.85 1.29
N SER A 53 3.03 -10.82 1.78
CA SER A 53 3.53 -10.81 3.15
C SER A 53 2.45 -10.63 4.23
N GLY A 54 1.33 -9.98 3.89
CA GLY A 54 0.36 -9.51 4.87
C GLY A 54 -0.78 -8.66 4.28
N PRO A 55 -1.67 -8.12 5.14
CA PRO A 55 -2.89 -7.44 4.70
C PRO A 55 -2.71 -6.24 3.75
N PRO A 56 -1.71 -5.34 3.94
CA PRO A 56 -1.48 -4.26 2.99
C PRO A 56 -1.10 -4.79 1.60
N THR A 57 -0.24 -5.81 1.58
CA THR A 57 0.22 -6.44 0.34
C THR A 57 -0.88 -7.25 -0.34
N ASP A 58 -1.80 -7.87 0.41
CA ASP A 58 -2.97 -8.55 -0.16
C ASP A 58 -3.79 -7.59 -1.02
N GLN A 59 -4.04 -6.37 -0.51
CA GLN A 59 -4.81 -5.36 -1.23
C GLN A 59 -4.06 -4.87 -2.47
N LEU A 60 -2.75 -4.60 -2.33
CA LEU A 60 -1.90 -4.17 -3.44
C LEU A 60 -1.87 -5.21 -4.56
N LEU A 61 -1.53 -6.46 -4.25
CA LEU A 61 -1.42 -7.53 -5.24
C LEU A 61 -2.77 -7.86 -5.87
N PHE A 62 -3.85 -7.80 -5.11
CA PHE A 62 -5.19 -7.99 -5.67
C PHE A 62 -5.57 -6.90 -6.67
N ALA A 63 -5.09 -5.67 -6.47
CA ALA A 63 -5.33 -4.56 -7.40
C ALA A 63 -4.50 -4.67 -8.68
N VAL A 64 -3.25 -5.15 -8.61
CA VAL A 64 -2.30 -5.08 -9.73
C VAL A 64 -2.09 -6.39 -10.49
N ALA A 65 -2.19 -7.54 -9.81
CA ALA A 65 -1.92 -8.85 -10.40
C ALA A 65 -2.64 -9.99 -9.63
N PRO A 66 -3.99 -9.92 -9.49
CA PRO A 66 -4.74 -10.90 -8.69
C PRO A 66 -4.62 -12.33 -9.21
N GLU A 67 -4.38 -12.51 -10.51
CA GLU A 67 -4.17 -13.81 -11.15
C GLU A 67 -2.90 -14.54 -10.71
N LYS A 68 -1.93 -13.82 -10.12
CA LYS A 68 -0.67 -14.39 -9.62
C LYS A 68 -0.73 -14.80 -8.15
N LEU A 69 -1.83 -14.52 -7.46
CA LEU A 69 -2.00 -14.84 -6.04
C LEU A 69 -2.38 -16.31 -5.86
N PRO A 70 -1.54 -17.12 -5.18
CA PRO A 70 -1.92 -18.47 -4.79
C PRO A 70 -2.92 -18.49 -3.62
N GLY A 71 -3.06 -17.36 -2.91
CA GLY A 71 -3.98 -17.14 -1.80
C GLY A 71 -3.74 -15.78 -1.15
N PHE A 72 -4.60 -15.42 -0.19
CA PHE A 72 -4.46 -14.18 0.60
C PHE A 72 -3.72 -14.46 1.90
N ALA A 73 -2.82 -13.56 2.33
CA ALA A 73 -2.14 -13.68 3.61
C ALA A 73 -3.12 -13.60 4.79
N SER A 74 -4.10 -12.70 4.71
CA SER A 74 -5.13 -12.53 5.76
C SER A 74 -6.44 -11.92 5.26
N LEU A 75 -6.49 -11.37 4.04
CA LEU A 75 -7.71 -10.80 3.48
C LEU A 75 -8.78 -11.89 3.29
N SER A 76 -9.86 -11.83 4.07
CA SER A 76 -10.97 -12.77 3.97
C SER A 76 -12.02 -12.27 3.00
N VAL A 77 -12.06 -12.84 1.80
CA VAL A 77 -13.05 -12.50 0.76
C VAL A 77 -14.13 -13.58 0.56
N LYS A 78 -13.98 -14.75 1.20
CA LYS A 78 -14.77 -15.98 0.95
C LYS A 78 -16.28 -15.77 0.90
N ASN A 79 -16.82 -14.91 1.78
CA ASN A 79 -18.26 -14.66 1.91
C ASN A 79 -18.69 -13.28 1.35
N ASN A 80 -17.80 -12.56 0.67
CA ASN A 80 -18.09 -11.21 0.20
C ASN A 80 -18.75 -11.24 -1.20
N PRO A 81 -20.01 -10.84 -1.35
CA PRO A 81 -20.74 -10.93 -2.63
C PRO A 81 -20.16 -10.04 -3.74
N TYR A 82 -19.33 -9.05 -3.39
CA TYR A 82 -18.69 -8.16 -4.36
C TYR A 82 -17.45 -8.79 -5.02
N PHE A 83 -16.98 -9.95 -4.54
CA PHE A 83 -15.86 -10.67 -5.15
C PHE A 83 -16.34 -11.80 -6.08
N ALA A 84 -15.72 -11.88 -7.26
CA ALA A 84 -15.95 -12.98 -8.19
C ALA A 84 -15.70 -14.36 -7.52
N PRO A 85 -16.44 -15.42 -7.88
CA PRO A 85 -16.32 -16.74 -7.25
C PRO A 85 -14.88 -17.28 -7.18
N ARG A 86 -14.08 -17.06 -8.23
CA ARG A 86 -12.68 -17.51 -8.29
C ARG A 86 -11.82 -16.92 -7.17
N TRP A 87 -12.05 -15.67 -6.78
CA TRP A 87 -11.29 -15.00 -5.72
C TRP A 87 -11.76 -15.44 -4.33
N ARG A 88 -13.05 -15.74 -4.20
CA ARG A 88 -13.63 -16.31 -2.97
C ARG A 88 -13.15 -17.73 -2.68
N ALA A 89 -12.74 -18.45 -3.72
CA ALA A 89 -12.20 -19.80 -3.62
C ALA A 89 -10.72 -19.83 -3.22
N LEU A 90 -10.01 -18.69 -3.27
CA LEU A 90 -8.61 -18.63 -2.86
C LEU A 90 -8.47 -18.94 -1.35
N PRO A 91 -7.45 -19.72 -0.95
CA PRO A 91 -7.19 -20.01 0.45
C PRO A 91 -6.63 -18.78 1.17
N VAL A 92 -6.75 -18.80 2.50
CA VAL A 92 -5.96 -17.92 3.37
C VAL A 92 -4.66 -18.66 3.70
N THR A 93 -3.52 -18.14 3.25
CA THR A 93 -2.20 -18.77 3.40
C THR A 93 -1.55 -18.46 4.74
N GLY A 94 -1.96 -17.36 5.39
CA GLY A 94 -1.34 -16.86 6.60
C GLY A 94 -0.35 -15.72 6.33
N ARG A 95 -0.02 -14.97 7.39
CA ARG A 95 0.84 -13.79 7.31
C ARG A 95 2.30 -14.18 7.45
N LEU A 96 3.15 -13.66 6.58
CA LEU A 96 4.60 -13.84 6.65
C LEU A 96 5.26 -12.80 7.57
N SER A 97 4.79 -11.54 7.54
CA SER A 97 5.42 -10.44 8.27
C SER A 97 4.56 -9.87 9.42
N GLY A 98 5.26 -9.17 10.33
CA GLY A 98 4.68 -8.49 11.48
C GLY A 98 4.35 -9.39 12.68
N ARG A 99 3.75 -8.80 13.72
CA ARG A 99 3.32 -9.54 14.92
C ARG A 99 2.20 -10.52 14.59
N GLY A 100 2.32 -11.75 15.11
CA GLY A 100 1.37 -12.83 14.84
C GLY A 100 1.45 -13.33 13.40
N SER A 101 2.66 -13.47 12.86
CA SER A 101 2.87 -14.22 11.62
C SER A 101 2.40 -15.67 11.81
N THR A 102 1.74 -16.19 10.78
CA THR A 102 1.07 -17.51 10.81
C THR A 102 1.40 -18.37 9.61
N LEU A 103 2.07 -17.82 8.59
CA LEU A 103 2.56 -18.60 7.46
C LEU A 103 3.76 -19.42 7.91
N SER A 104 3.65 -20.75 7.88
CA SER A 104 4.75 -21.63 8.22
C SER A 104 5.76 -21.74 7.07
N PRO A 105 7.05 -22.03 7.35
CA PRO A 105 8.05 -22.27 6.32
C PRO A 105 7.67 -23.42 5.37
N GLU A 106 7.06 -24.49 5.88
CA GLU A 106 6.62 -25.64 5.09
C GLU A 106 5.49 -25.24 4.13
N THR A 107 4.55 -24.43 4.61
CA THR A 107 3.48 -23.88 3.78
C THR A 107 4.06 -22.96 2.70
N LEU A 108 5.01 -22.11 3.05
CA LEU A 108 5.69 -21.22 2.09
C LEU A 108 6.42 -22.03 0.99
N LEU A 109 7.14 -23.10 1.37
CA LEU A 109 7.80 -23.99 0.41
C LEU A 109 6.78 -24.71 -0.49
N ALA A 110 5.66 -25.16 0.07
CA ALA A 110 4.60 -25.82 -0.70
C ALA A 110 3.91 -24.88 -1.69
N LEU A 111 3.84 -23.58 -1.40
CA LEU A 111 3.32 -22.55 -2.33
C LEU A 111 4.25 -22.31 -3.52
N ALA A 112 5.54 -22.67 -3.40
CA ALA A 112 6.57 -22.49 -4.42
C ALA A 112 6.50 -21.11 -5.11
N PRO A 113 6.63 -20.00 -4.36
CA PRO A 113 6.57 -18.66 -4.92
C PRO A 113 7.77 -18.35 -5.81
N ASP A 114 7.53 -17.60 -6.89
CA ASP A 114 8.60 -17.01 -7.69
C ASP A 114 9.11 -15.73 -7.01
N VAL A 115 8.20 -14.99 -6.36
CA VAL A 115 8.49 -13.73 -5.65
C VAL A 115 7.62 -13.63 -4.39
N ILE A 116 8.19 -13.08 -3.33
CA ILE A 116 7.46 -12.62 -2.15
C ILE A 116 7.47 -11.10 -2.18
N VAL A 117 6.30 -10.47 -2.00
CA VAL A 117 6.19 -9.02 -1.92
C VAL A 117 5.85 -8.63 -0.49
N ASP A 118 6.53 -7.62 0.02
CA ASP A 118 6.17 -6.93 1.24
C ASP A 118 5.91 -5.46 0.93
N SER A 119 4.81 -4.94 1.47
CA SER A 119 4.43 -3.54 1.32
C SER A 119 3.88 -3.08 2.66
N GLY A 120 4.29 -1.88 3.05
CA GLY A 120 3.99 -1.38 4.36
C GLY A 120 4.84 -0.18 4.70
N LEU A 121 4.64 0.24 5.93
CA LEU A 121 5.28 1.38 6.55
C LEU A 121 6.60 0.88 7.17
N THR A 122 7.71 1.60 6.93
CA THR A 122 9.09 1.20 7.30
C THR A 122 9.62 1.98 8.51
N ASP A 123 8.74 2.57 9.30
CA ASP A 123 9.04 3.37 10.51
C ASP A 123 9.85 2.63 11.58
#